data_AF-A0A811UYC2-F1
#
_entry.id   AF-A0A811UYC2-F1
#
_cell.length_a   1.000
_cell.length_b   1.000
_cell.length_c   1.000
_cell.angle_alpha   90.00
_cell.angle_beta   90.00
_cell.angle_gamma   90.00
#
_symmetry.space_group_name_H-M   'P 1'
#
loop_
_entity.id
_entity.type
_entity.pdbx_description
1 polymer ?
#
loop_
_entity_poly.entity_id
_entity_poly.type
_entity_poly.pdbx_seq_one_letter_code
_entity_poly.pdbx_strand_id
1 'polypeptide(L)'
;MSGTGVLEESVQKMLPRVPVPLQEATSRLVNRDPTARPTAQLLQLIKYFIDPAVNALKFLDVVNMKDTSQKSHFYKNTLMEAMPLIPRKLWWQNVWPMLQAEISNGEVLAAVLQPVITLIQEASPSEYESIMAPTMK
;
A
#
# COMPACT_ATOMS: atom_id res chain seq x y z
N MET A 1 -8.29 28.65 -38.74
CA MET A 1 -7.73 27.50 -38.00
C MET A 1 -8.69 27.19 -36.87
N SER A 2 -9.47 26.11 -37.01
CA SER A 2 -10.51 25.75 -36.04
C SER A 2 -9.87 25.46 -34.68
N GLY A 3 -10.39 26.03 -33.59
CA GLY A 3 -9.88 25.82 -32.22
C GLY A 3 -9.92 24.38 -31.71
N THR A 4 -10.22 23.42 -32.59
CA THR A 4 -10.32 21.99 -32.34
C THR A 4 -8.97 21.28 -32.32
N GLY A 5 -8.07 21.61 -33.25
CA GLY A 5 -6.72 21.05 -33.27
C GLY A 5 -5.86 21.53 -32.09
N VAL A 6 -6.11 22.74 -31.59
CA VAL A 6 -5.27 23.38 -30.56
C VAL A 6 -5.32 22.63 -29.22
N LEU A 7 -6.50 22.16 -28.82
CA LEU A 7 -6.69 21.42 -27.56
C LEU A 7 -6.04 20.03 -27.64
N GLU A 8 -6.31 19.28 -28.70
CA GLU A 8 -5.74 17.93 -28.88
C GLU A 8 -4.21 17.98 -29.00
N GLU A 9 -3.67 18.94 -29.74
CA GLU A 9 -2.22 19.15 -29.87
C GLU A 9 -1.59 19.52 -28.52
N SER A 10 -2.26 20.36 -27.72
CA SER A 10 -1.78 20.73 -26.38
C SER A 10 -1.77 19.54 -25.43
N VAL A 11 -2.79 18.68 -25.49
CA VAL A 11 -2.87 17.45 -24.70
C VAL A 11 -1.74 16.50 -25.09
N GLN A 12 -1.53 16.27 -26.38
CA GLN A 12 -0.45 15.40 -26.87
C GLN A 12 0.94 15.89 -26.45
N LYS A 13 1.18 17.20 -26.44
CA LYS A 13 2.44 17.79 -25.95
C LYS A 13 2.64 17.59 -24.44
N MET A 14 1.57 17.46 -23.67
CA MET A 14 1.62 17.30 -22.21
C MET A 14 1.69 15.83 -21.76
N LEU A 15 1.13 14.89 -22.53
CA LEU A 15 1.11 13.45 -22.19
C LEU A 15 2.48 12.87 -21.82
N PRO A 16 3.61 13.21 -22.48
CA PRO A 16 4.93 12.70 -22.08
C PRO A 16 5.36 13.08 -20.66
N ARG A 17 4.76 14.13 -20.06
CA ARG A 17 5.04 14.56 -18.68
C ARG A 17 4.21 13.80 -17.64
N VAL A 18 3.26 12.98 -18.09
CA VAL A 18 2.38 12.18 -17.25
C VAL A 18 2.93 10.74 -17.19
N PRO A 19 2.94 10.08 -16.02
CA PRO A 19 3.32 8.68 -15.91
C PRO A 19 2.54 7.82 -16.91
N VAL A 20 3.23 6.94 -17.63
CA VAL A 20 2.65 6.09 -18.69
C VAL A 20 1.33 5.42 -18.27
N PRO A 21 1.19 4.84 -17.06
CA PRO A 21 -0.08 4.21 -16.65
C PRO A 21 -1.27 5.16 -16.54
N LEU A 22 -1.03 6.48 -16.46
CA LEU A 22 -2.06 7.52 -16.32
C LEU A 22 -2.38 8.22 -17.64
N GLN A 23 -1.56 8.07 -18.68
CA GLN A 23 -1.69 8.86 -19.92
C GLN A 23 -3.04 8.67 -20.60
N GLU A 24 -3.52 7.43 -20.71
CA GLU A 24 -4.82 7.12 -21.33
C GLU A 24 -5.98 7.78 -20.57
N ALA A 25 -6.02 7.59 -19.25
CA ALA A 25 -7.06 8.19 -18.42
C ALA A 25 -7.00 9.72 -18.46
N THR A 26 -5.80 10.29 -18.47
CA THR A 26 -5.59 11.75 -18.55
C THR A 26 -6.07 12.30 -19.89
N SER A 27 -5.81 11.61 -21.00
CA SER A 27 -6.33 11.97 -22.33
C SER A 27 -7.86 11.96 -22.37
N ARG A 28 -8.48 10.94 -21.76
CA ARG A 28 -9.94 10.84 -21.69
C ARG A 28 -10.59 11.87 -20.77
N LEU A 29 -9.91 12.30 -19.70
CA LEU A 29 -10.43 13.34 -18.78
C LEU A 29 -10.66 14.69 -19.46
N VAL A 30 -9.86 15.00 -20.46
CA VAL A 30 -9.95 16.26 -21.24
C VAL A 30 -10.80 16.09 -22.50
N ASN A 31 -11.54 14.98 -22.63
CA ASN A 31 -12.43 14.76 -23.75
C ASN A 31 -13.54 15.83 -23.80
N ARG A 32 -13.85 16.29 -25.01
CA ARG A 32 -14.87 17.30 -25.28
C ARG A 32 -16.26 16.82 -24.87
N ASP A 33 -16.56 15.56 -25.18
CA ASP A 33 -17.78 14.91 -24.73
C ASP A 33 -17.65 14.58 -23.23
N PRO A 34 -18.45 15.22 -22.35
CA PRO A 34 -18.39 14.93 -20.92
C PRO A 34 -18.73 13.49 -20.58
N THR A 35 -19.53 12.81 -21.41
CA THR A 35 -19.96 11.42 -21.18
C THR A 35 -18.85 10.41 -21.47
N ALA A 36 -17.84 10.78 -22.26
CA ALA A 36 -16.67 9.96 -22.55
C ALA A 36 -15.58 10.00 -21.45
N ARG A 37 -15.68 10.97 -20.53
CA ARG A 37 -14.72 11.17 -19.42
C ARG A 37 -14.87 10.06 -18.37
N PRO A 38 -13.76 9.51 -17.84
CA PRO A 38 -13.83 8.52 -16.78
C PRO A 38 -14.38 9.14 -15.49
N THR A 39 -15.15 8.36 -14.74
CA THR A 39 -15.60 8.75 -13.40
C THR A 39 -14.46 8.61 -12.39
N ALA A 40 -14.61 9.24 -11.22
CA ALA A 40 -13.65 9.09 -10.13
C ALA A 40 -13.45 7.63 -9.71
N GLN A 41 -14.53 6.82 -9.73
CA GLN A 41 -14.47 5.38 -9.45
C GLN A 41 -13.57 4.65 -10.45
N LEU A 42 -13.67 4.95 -11.74
CA LEU A 42 -12.81 4.33 -12.76
C LEU A 42 -11.34 4.76 -12.62
N LEU A 43 -11.08 6.01 -12.22
CA LEU A 43 -9.72 6.47 -11.97
C LEU A 43 -9.05 5.74 -10.81
N GLN A 44 -9.80 5.47 -9.72
CA GLN A 44 -9.28 4.74 -8.56
C GLN A 44 -8.86 3.30 -8.88
N LEU A 45 -9.37 2.71 -9.96
CA LEU A 45 -9.00 1.36 -10.41
C LEU A 45 -7.68 1.31 -11.19
N ILE A 46 -7.10 2.47 -11.54
CA ILE A 46 -5.84 2.50 -12.28
C ILE A 46 -4.71 2.00 -11.37
N LYS A 47 -3.96 1.00 -11.84
CA LYS A 47 -2.86 0.34 -11.10
C LYS A 47 -1.83 1.33 -10.52
N TYR A 48 -1.65 2.48 -11.15
CA TYR A 48 -0.79 3.55 -10.65
C TYR A 48 -1.13 4.01 -9.23
N PHE A 49 -2.41 3.99 -8.86
CA PHE A 49 -2.88 4.40 -7.53
C PHE A 49 -2.93 3.22 -6.54
N ILE A 50 -2.54 2.01 -6.96
CA ILE A 50 -2.52 0.82 -6.12
C ILE A 50 -1.13 0.73 -5.49
N ASP A 51 -0.99 1.29 -4.29
CA ASP A 51 0.24 1.23 -3.50
C ASP A 51 0.24 -0.01 -2.58
N PRO A 52 1.21 -0.93 -2.69
CA PRO A 52 1.25 -2.15 -1.87
C PRO A 52 1.39 -1.87 -0.36
N ALA A 53 2.16 -0.85 0.04
CA ALA A 53 2.32 -0.47 1.44
C ALA A 53 1.00 0.07 2.02
N VAL A 54 0.32 0.94 1.29
CA VAL A 54 -1.00 1.46 1.70
C VAL A 54 -2.03 0.33 1.80
N ASN A 55 -2.04 -0.60 0.85
CA ASN A 55 -2.97 -1.73 0.89
C ASN A 55 -2.69 -2.68 2.05
N ALA A 56 -1.41 -2.95 2.34
CA ALA A 56 -1.03 -3.78 3.48
C ALA A 56 -1.45 -3.14 4.80
N LEU A 57 -1.23 -1.82 4.96
CA LEU A 57 -1.66 -1.08 6.16
C LEU A 57 -3.19 -1.05 6.31
N LYS A 58 -3.94 -0.83 5.22
CA LYS A 58 -5.41 -0.92 5.23
C LYS A 58 -5.92 -2.31 5.60
N PHE A 59 -5.25 -3.35 5.13
CA PHE A 59 -5.60 -4.71 5.53
C PHE A 59 -5.32 -4.94 7.01
N LEU A 60 -4.20 -4.40 7.51
CA LEU A 60 -3.82 -4.45 8.92
C LEU A 60 -4.89 -3.82 9.83
N ASP A 61 -5.51 -2.71 9.41
CA ASP A 61 -6.62 -2.07 10.17
C ASP A 61 -7.84 -2.99 10.39
N VAL A 62 -8.05 -3.96 9.49
CA VAL A 62 -9.20 -4.89 9.53
C VAL A 62 -8.79 -6.35 9.76
N VAL A 63 -7.51 -6.62 10.06
CA VAL A 63 -6.97 -8.00 10.11
C VAL A 63 -7.64 -8.85 11.19
N ASN A 64 -8.05 -8.24 12.29
CA ASN A 64 -8.74 -8.92 13.39
C ASN A 64 -10.14 -9.42 13.01
N MET A 65 -10.71 -8.93 11.91
CA MET A 65 -12.00 -9.37 11.37
C MET A 65 -11.84 -10.51 10.35
N LYS A 66 -10.61 -10.95 10.07
CA LYS A 66 -10.29 -11.97 9.07
C LYS A 66 -10.15 -13.34 9.72
N ASP A 67 -10.39 -14.38 8.93
CA ASP A 67 -10.16 -15.74 9.36
C ASP A 67 -8.65 -16.10 9.41
N THR A 68 -8.33 -17.19 10.08
CA THR A 68 -6.96 -17.68 10.30
C THR A 68 -6.17 -17.89 8.99
N SER A 69 -6.84 -18.31 7.91
CA SER A 69 -6.21 -18.55 6.60
C SER A 69 -5.81 -17.23 5.95
N GLN A 70 -6.74 -16.26 5.94
CA GLN A 70 -6.49 -14.91 5.44
C GLN A 70 -5.38 -14.20 6.22
N LYS A 71 -5.42 -14.27 7.55
CA LYS A 71 -4.35 -13.74 8.42
C LYS A 71 -3.00 -14.39 8.10
N SER A 72 -2.97 -15.72 8.01
CA SER A 72 -1.74 -16.46 7.72
C SER A 72 -1.13 -16.08 6.38
N HIS A 73 -1.97 -15.96 5.34
CA HIS A 73 -1.52 -15.53 4.02
C HIS A 73 -0.98 -14.09 4.04
N PHE A 74 -1.68 -13.18 4.72
CA PHE A 74 -1.28 -11.79 4.84
C PHE A 74 0.08 -11.65 5.52
N TYR A 75 0.27 -12.22 6.72
CA TYR A 75 1.52 -12.07 7.47
C TYR A 75 2.71 -12.74 6.76
N LYS A 76 2.50 -13.89 6.11
CA LYS A 76 3.58 -14.60 5.42
C LYS A 76 3.99 -13.95 4.10
N ASN A 77 3.02 -13.45 3.33
CA ASN A 77 3.25 -13.02 1.94
C ASN A 77 3.04 -11.52 1.79
N THR A 78 1.81 -11.05 1.90
CA THR A 78 1.43 -9.66 1.58
C THR A 78 2.20 -8.64 2.42
N LEU A 79 2.30 -8.86 3.73
CA LEU A 79 3.04 -7.95 4.62
C LEU A 79 4.53 -7.97 4.28
N MET A 80 5.11 -9.15 4.05
CA MET A 80 6.54 -9.29 3.74
C MET A 80 6.92 -8.61 2.42
N GLU A 81 6.10 -8.75 1.38
CA GLU A 81 6.30 -8.08 0.09
C GLU A 81 6.17 -6.55 0.21
N ALA A 82 5.23 -6.08 1.04
CA ALA A 82 4.99 -4.65 1.25
C ALA A 82 5.99 -4.00 2.22
N MET A 83 6.59 -4.77 3.14
CA MET A 83 7.40 -4.25 4.25
C MET A 83 8.50 -3.27 3.81
N PRO A 84 9.31 -3.56 2.75
CA PRO A 84 10.36 -2.63 2.30
C PRO A 84 9.83 -1.29 1.77
N LEU A 85 8.56 -1.24 1.38
CA LEU A 85 7.89 -0.04 0.87
C LEU A 85 7.22 0.77 1.99
N ILE A 86 6.95 0.15 3.14
CA ILE A 86 6.35 0.84 4.29
C ILE A 86 7.42 1.73 4.95
N PRO A 87 7.14 3.02 5.18
CA PRO A 87 8.03 3.90 5.94
C PRO A 87 8.37 3.33 7.32
N ARG A 88 9.66 3.33 7.70
CA ARG A 88 10.17 2.74 8.96
C ARG A 88 9.39 3.16 10.20
N LYS A 89 8.92 4.41 10.28
CA LYS A 89 8.10 4.88 11.42
C LYS A 89 6.81 4.05 11.60
N LEU A 90 6.16 3.67 10.50
CA LEU A 90 4.91 2.89 10.53
C LEU A 90 5.15 1.42 10.89
N TRP A 91 6.37 0.91 10.73
CA TRP A 91 6.72 -0.42 11.22
C TRP A 91 6.48 -0.52 12.73
N TRP A 92 6.93 0.49 13.48
CA TRP A 92 6.78 0.52 14.93
C TRP A 92 5.40 0.98 15.40
N GLN A 93 4.74 1.87 14.65
CA GLN A 93 3.44 2.44 15.04
C GLN A 93 2.26 1.54 14.69
N ASN A 94 2.35 0.78 13.60
CA ASN A 94 1.22 0.00 13.08
C ASN A 94 1.55 -1.49 13.02
N VAL A 95 2.70 -1.87 12.44
CA VAL A 95 3.01 -3.29 12.18
C VAL A 95 3.36 -4.03 13.48
N TRP A 96 4.29 -3.52 14.27
CA TRP A 96 4.75 -4.17 15.51
C TRP A 96 3.64 -4.43 16.53
N PRO A 97 2.76 -3.46 16.87
CA PRO A 97 1.67 -3.70 17.81
C PRO A 97 0.73 -4.83 17.39
N MET A 98 0.51 -4.97 16.07
CA MET A 98 -0.36 -6.01 15.53
C MET A 98 0.31 -7.38 15.54
N LEU A 99 1.60 -7.46 15.21
CA LEU A 99 2.37 -8.68 15.36
C LEU A 99 2.43 -9.13 16.83
N GLN A 100 2.63 -8.20 17.76
CA GLN A 100 2.62 -8.49 19.19
C GLN A 100 1.28 -9.08 19.63
N ALA A 101 0.16 -8.46 19.20
CA ALA A 101 -1.17 -8.97 19.53
C ALA A 101 -1.38 -10.41 19.02
N GLU A 102 -0.90 -10.73 17.82
CA GLU A 102 -1.00 -12.08 17.26
C GLU A 102 -0.06 -13.09 17.95
N ILE A 103 1.13 -12.65 18.40
CA ILE A 103 2.02 -13.48 19.24
C ILE A 103 1.31 -13.85 20.55
N SER A 104 0.65 -12.88 21.19
CA SER A 104 -0.10 -13.10 22.44
C SER A 104 -1.33 -13.99 22.24
N ASN A 105 -2.05 -13.84 21.13
CA ASN A 105 -3.24 -14.64 20.83
C ASN A 105 -2.88 -16.07 20.39
N GLY A 106 -1.72 -16.27 19.76
CA GLY A 106 -1.21 -17.57 19.33
C GLY A 106 -1.89 -18.17 18.09
N GLU A 107 -2.91 -17.53 17.53
CA GLU A 107 -3.74 -18.07 16.44
C GLU A 107 -2.94 -18.34 15.15
N VAL A 108 -2.06 -17.41 14.77
CA VAL A 108 -1.25 -17.47 13.54
C VAL A 108 0.24 -17.34 13.82
N LEU A 109 0.69 -17.90 14.95
CA LEU A 109 2.06 -17.73 15.44
C LEU A 109 3.13 -18.03 14.37
N ALA A 110 3.00 -19.16 13.67
CA ALA A 110 3.95 -19.54 12.61
C ALA A 110 3.99 -18.55 11.43
N ALA A 111 2.93 -17.79 11.19
CA ALA A 111 2.87 -16.79 10.13
C ALA A 111 3.55 -15.47 10.52
N VAL A 112 3.50 -15.10 11.80
CA VAL A 112 4.04 -13.83 12.29
C VAL A 112 5.54 -13.89 12.63
N LEU A 113 6.11 -15.09 12.83
CA LEU A 113 7.53 -15.26 13.13
C LEU A 113 8.46 -14.58 12.12
N GLN A 114 8.19 -14.76 10.83
CA GLN A 114 9.04 -14.19 9.78
C GLN A 114 9.04 -12.65 9.81
N PRO A 115 7.89 -11.95 9.81
CA PRO A 115 7.82 -10.51 10.03
C PRO A 115 8.55 -10.03 11.29
N VAL A 116 8.39 -10.75 12.40
CA VAL A 116 9.00 -10.39 13.70
C VAL A 116 10.52 -10.46 13.62
N ILE A 117 11.07 -11.55 13.07
CA ILE A 117 12.52 -11.70 12.91
C ILE A 117 13.08 -10.59 12.02
N THR A 118 12.40 -10.26 10.93
CA THR A 118 12.80 -9.15 10.05
C THR A 118 12.83 -7.81 10.80
N LEU A 119 11.82 -7.52 11.62
CA LEU A 119 11.82 -6.31 12.47
C LEU A 119 13.00 -6.29 13.45
N ILE A 120 13.30 -7.42 14.10
CA ILE A 120 14.44 -7.52 15.03
C ILE A 120 15.77 -7.28 14.30
N GLN A 121 15.94 -7.82 13.10
CA GLN A 121 17.17 -7.67 12.31
C GLN A 121 17.40 -6.23 11.87
N GLU A 122 16.32 -5.51 11.55
CA GLU A 122 16.39 -4.11 11.08
C GLU A 122 16.39 -3.09 12.23
N ALA A 123 16.04 -3.51 13.45
CA ALA A 123 16.01 -2.66 14.62
C ALA A 123 17.42 -2.18 15.00
N SER A 124 17.54 -0.88 15.27
CA SER A 124 18.70 -0.38 16.01
C SER A 124 18.65 -0.86 17.47
N PRO A 125 19.79 -0.91 18.18
CA PRO A 125 19.81 -1.27 19.60
C PRO A 125 18.85 -0.42 20.44
N SER A 126 18.76 0.88 20.15
CA SER A 126 17.82 1.78 20.84
C SER A 126 16.35 1.46 20.56
N GLU A 127 15.98 1.13 19.32
CA GLU A 127 14.60 0.75 18.99
C GLU A 127 14.24 -0.59 19.63
N TYR A 128 15.16 -1.55 19.61
CA TYR A 128 14.95 -2.83 20.28
C TYR A 128 14.68 -2.65 21.78
N GLU A 129 15.56 -1.93 22.49
CA GLU A 129 15.43 -1.71 23.94
C GLU A 129 14.21 -0.88 24.33
N SER A 130 13.85 0.14 23.53
CA SER A 130 12.75 1.05 23.89
C SER A 130 11.38 0.57 23.44
N ILE A 131 11.29 -0.24 22.37
CA ILE A 131 10.02 -0.63 21.73
C ILE A 131 9.79 -2.14 21.87
N MET A 132 10.76 -2.98 21.49
CA MET A 132 10.55 -4.42 21.39
C MET A 132 10.74 -5.14 22.74
N ALA A 133 11.88 -4.96 23.40
CA ALA A 133 12.22 -5.63 24.65
C ALA A 133 11.16 -5.46 25.76
N PRO A 134 10.56 -4.27 25.98
CA PRO A 134 9.54 -4.10 27.01
C PRO A 134 8.24 -4.89 26.75
N THR A 135 8.02 -5.24 25.47
CA THR A 135 6.80 -5.92 25.01
C THR A 135 6.91 -7.44 24.94
N MET A 136 8.12 -8.00 25.01
CA MET A 136 8.41 -9.45 24.95
C MET A 136 8.49 -10.10 26.35
N LYS A 137 7.48 -9.90 27.20
CA LYS A 137 7.41 -10.53 28.54
C LYS A 137 6.70 -11.87 28.54
#